data_AF-A0A7S2R4J9-F1
#
_entry.id   AF-A0A7S2R4J9-F1
#
_cell.length_a   1.000
_cell.length_b   1.000
_cell.length_c   1.000
_cell.angle_alpha   90.00
_cell.angle_beta   90.00
_cell.angle_gamma   90.00
#
_symmetry.space_group_name_H-M   'P 1'
#
loop_
_entity.id
_entity.type
_entity.pdbx_description
1 polymer ?
#
loop_
_entity_poly.entity_id
_entity_poly.type
_entity_poly.pdbx_seq_one_letter_code
_entity_poly.pdbx_strand_id
1 'polypeptide(L)'
;LACLAGLTVAQYLSDHDILTNVVARGEQISKGLEKLAEKYPNILDDVRGWGLLKGIKVKDDAGVTAGEVVGEAMKEGLLLVPAGPSVVRFVPPLIVSEKQIDEALEIFERALNNMVTKSS
;
A
#
# COMPACT_ATOMS: atom_id res chain seq x y z
N LEU A 1 -18.65 -6.82 25.17
CA LEU A 1 -18.71 -6.32 23.77
C LEU A 1 -17.33 -6.34 23.11
N ALA A 2 -16.30 -5.66 23.65
CA ALA A 2 -14.94 -5.70 23.10
C ALA A 2 -14.34 -7.12 22.98
N CYS A 3 -14.49 -7.97 24.01
CA CYS A 3 -14.00 -9.37 23.95
C CYS A 3 -14.82 -10.27 23.03
N LEU A 4 -16.11 -9.99 22.83
CA LEU A 4 -16.97 -10.76 21.93
C LEU A 4 -16.61 -10.45 20.47
N ALA A 5 -16.40 -9.16 20.15
CA ALA A 5 -15.91 -8.73 18.84
C ALA A 5 -14.51 -9.29 18.54
N GLY A 6 -13.60 -9.30 19.54
CA GLY A 6 -12.29 -9.92 19.41
C GLY A 6 -12.34 -11.43 19.17
N LEU A 7 -13.25 -12.14 19.87
CA LEU A 7 -13.43 -13.57 19.70
C LEU A 7 -14.06 -13.92 18.33
N THR A 8 -15.04 -13.13 17.87
CA THR A 8 -15.64 -13.31 16.54
C THR A 8 -14.65 -13.05 15.42
N VAL A 9 -13.80 -12.02 15.55
CA VAL A 9 -12.71 -11.75 14.58
C VAL A 9 -11.69 -12.89 14.61
N ALA A 10 -11.31 -13.38 15.79
CA ALA A 10 -10.37 -14.51 15.92
C ALA A 10 -10.93 -15.82 15.35
N GLN A 11 -12.21 -16.14 15.60
CA GLN A 11 -12.88 -17.31 15.04
C GLN A 11 -13.04 -17.18 13.53
N TYR A 12 -13.41 -16.01 13.01
CA TYR A 12 -13.49 -15.78 11.57
C TYR A 12 -12.13 -15.92 10.88
N LEU A 13 -11.05 -15.46 11.53
CA LEU A 13 -9.67 -15.63 11.06
C LEU A 13 -9.22 -17.10 11.03
N SER A 14 -9.62 -17.90 12.01
CA SER A 14 -9.30 -19.33 12.08
C SER A 14 -10.15 -20.19 11.13
N ASP A 15 -11.42 -19.87 10.92
CA ASP A 15 -12.35 -20.70 10.17
C ASP A 15 -12.26 -20.50 8.63
N HIS A 16 -11.71 -19.38 8.16
CA HIS A 16 -11.73 -19.00 6.74
C HIS A 16 -10.36 -18.98 6.05
N ASP A 17 -9.32 -19.60 6.65
CA ASP A 17 -7.97 -19.64 6.08
C ASP A 17 -7.43 -18.24 5.68
N ILE A 18 -7.86 -17.23 6.44
CA ILE A 18 -7.63 -15.81 6.12
C ILE A 18 -6.14 -15.49 6.17
N LEU A 19 -5.38 -16.19 7.01
CA LEU A 19 -3.93 -16.05 7.07
C LEU A 19 -3.27 -16.37 5.73
N THR A 20 -3.74 -17.40 5.02
CA THR A 20 -3.22 -17.74 3.68
C THR A 20 -3.53 -16.63 2.67
N ASN A 21 -4.74 -16.06 2.71
CA ASN A 21 -5.09 -14.91 1.88
C ASN A 21 -4.25 -13.67 2.25
N VAL A 22 -4.10 -13.35 3.52
CA VAL A 22 -3.29 -12.23 4.04
C VAL A 22 -1.85 -12.31 3.56
N VAL A 23 -1.25 -13.51 3.61
CA VAL A 23 0.12 -13.76 3.11
C VAL A 23 0.17 -13.58 1.59
N ALA A 24 -0.73 -14.22 0.83
CA ALA A 24 -0.76 -14.13 -0.62
C ALA A 24 -0.99 -12.69 -1.12
N ARG A 25 -1.94 -11.96 -0.51
CA ARG A 25 -2.21 -10.55 -0.83
C ARG A 25 -1.04 -9.66 -0.42
N GLY A 26 -0.43 -9.90 0.73
CA GLY A 26 0.76 -9.17 1.19
C GLY A 26 1.94 -9.34 0.24
N GLU A 27 2.16 -10.54 -0.29
CA GLU A 27 3.15 -10.81 -1.33
C GLU A 27 2.81 -10.09 -2.64
N GLN A 28 1.54 -10.08 -3.07
CA GLN A 28 1.13 -9.35 -4.27
C GLN A 28 1.39 -7.85 -4.16
N ILE A 29 1.05 -7.24 -3.02
CA ILE A 29 1.36 -5.83 -2.76
C ILE A 29 2.88 -5.62 -2.81
N SER A 30 3.66 -6.48 -2.16
CA SER A 30 5.13 -6.39 -2.16
C SER A 30 5.69 -6.39 -3.59
N LYS A 31 5.32 -7.40 -4.39
CA LYS A 31 5.77 -7.52 -5.79
C LYS A 31 5.30 -6.36 -6.66
N GLY A 32 4.08 -5.87 -6.44
CA GLY A 32 3.54 -4.71 -7.15
C GLY A 32 4.31 -3.43 -6.82
N LEU A 33 4.57 -3.19 -5.53
CA LEU A 33 5.36 -2.04 -5.08
C LEU A 33 6.82 -2.11 -5.55
N GLU A 34 7.43 -3.30 -5.56
CA GLU A 34 8.78 -3.50 -6.09
C GLU A 34 8.85 -3.15 -7.58
N LYS A 35 7.89 -3.63 -8.38
CA LYS A 35 7.79 -3.26 -9.81
C LYS A 35 7.60 -1.75 -10.00
N LEU A 36 6.82 -1.09 -9.15
CA LEU A 36 6.64 0.36 -9.22
C LEU A 36 7.90 1.10 -8.78
N ALA A 37 8.65 0.59 -7.81
CA ALA A 37 9.95 1.13 -7.43
C ALA A 37 10.95 1.05 -8.60
N GLU A 38 10.99 -0.07 -9.31
CA GLU A 38 11.80 -0.26 -10.52
C GLU A 38 11.37 0.66 -11.67
N LYS A 39 10.06 0.91 -11.82
CA LYS A 39 9.51 1.77 -12.87
C LYS A 39 9.70 3.27 -12.58
N TYR A 40 9.65 3.66 -11.31
CA TYR A 40 9.80 5.04 -10.85
C TYR A 40 10.99 5.20 -9.90
N PRO A 41 12.22 4.85 -10.32
CA PRO A 41 13.40 4.87 -9.45
C PRO A 41 13.85 6.29 -9.09
N ASN A 42 13.24 7.32 -9.69
CA ASN A 42 13.47 8.72 -9.39
C ASN A 42 12.60 9.21 -8.21
N ILE A 43 11.54 8.48 -7.85
CA ILE A 43 10.59 8.85 -6.78
C ILE A 43 10.65 7.84 -5.64
N LEU A 44 10.75 6.55 -5.97
CA LEU A 44 10.67 5.45 -5.03
C LEU A 44 12.05 4.83 -4.80
N ASP A 45 12.25 4.30 -3.59
CA ASP A 45 13.50 3.69 -3.13
C ASP A 45 13.26 2.20 -2.81
N ASP A 46 12.90 1.92 -1.56
CA ASP A 46 12.87 0.56 -1.00
C ASP A 46 11.47 0.21 -0.47
N VAL A 47 11.05 -1.05 -0.65
CA VAL A 47 9.78 -1.56 -0.14
C VAL A 47 10.03 -2.26 1.20
N ARG A 48 9.34 -1.80 2.24
CA ARG A 48 9.49 -2.30 3.62
C ARG A 48 8.17 -2.77 4.19
N GLY A 49 8.24 -3.62 5.20
CA GLY A 49 7.07 -4.05 5.98
C GLY A 49 6.72 -5.53 5.82
N TRP A 50 5.83 -5.99 6.69
CA TRP A 50 5.55 -7.41 6.95
C TRP A 50 4.06 -7.71 6.74
N GLY A 51 3.76 -8.77 5.98
CA GLY A 51 2.37 -9.17 5.68
C GLY A 51 1.60 -8.07 4.93
N LEU A 52 0.45 -7.66 5.47
CA LEU A 52 -0.38 -6.58 4.92
C LEU A 52 0.02 -5.18 5.39
N LEU A 53 0.98 -5.05 6.31
CA LEU A 53 1.53 -3.75 6.68
C LEU A 53 2.77 -3.51 5.82
N LYS A 54 2.54 -3.04 4.60
CA LYS A 54 3.59 -2.72 3.63
C LYS A 54 3.75 -1.23 3.52
N GLY A 55 4.95 -0.78 3.24
CA GLY A 55 5.22 0.61 2.96
C GLY A 55 6.35 0.77 1.97
N ILE A 56 6.26 1.80 1.16
CA ILE A 56 7.30 2.12 0.18
C ILE A 56 7.98 3.42 0.58
N LYS A 57 9.31 3.39 0.59
CA LYS A 57 10.12 4.57 0.87
C LYS A 57 10.16 5.45 -0.38
N VAL A 58 9.83 6.72 -0.19
CA VAL A 58 10.06 7.80 -1.15
C VAL A 58 11.51 8.26 -0.99
N LYS A 59 12.17 8.46 -2.12
CA LYS A 59 13.54 8.94 -2.16
C LYS A 59 13.67 10.33 -1.56
N ASP A 60 14.72 10.54 -0.78
CA ASP A 60 14.96 11.81 -0.10
C ASP A 60 15.35 12.93 -1.10
N ASP A 61 15.87 12.56 -2.28
CA ASP A 61 16.22 13.44 -3.40
C ASP A 61 15.13 13.54 -4.48
N ALA A 62 13.96 12.91 -4.28
CA ALA A 62 12.87 12.91 -5.26
C ALA A 62 12.19 14.28 -5.44
N GLY A 63 12.49 15.25 -4.55
CA GLY A 63 11.83 16.56 -4.53
C GLY A 63 10.37 16.51 -4.11
N VAL A 64 9.87 15.34 -3.68
CA VAL A 64 8.50 15.11 -3.24
C VAL A 64 8.50 14.35 -1.92
N THR A 65 7.53 14.65 -1.06
CA THR A 65 7.36 14.00 0.24
C THR A 65 6.37 12.83 0.15
N ALA A 66 6.46 11.89 1.09
CA ALA A 66 5.45 10.83 1.22
C ALA A 66 4.03 11.38 1.42
N GLY A 67 3.90 12.54 2.05
CA GLY A 67 2.60 13.22 2.22
C GLY A 67 2.00 13.68 0.89
N GLU A 68 2.82 14.18 -0.03
CA GLU A 68 2.35 14.61 -1.37
C GLU A 68 1.95 13.41 -2.23
N VAL A 69 2.72 12.33 -2.18
CA VAL A 69 2.40 11.07 -2.86
C VAL A 69 1.06 10.52 -2.34
N VAL A 70 0.88 10.48 -1.02
CA VAL A 70 -0.41 10.09 -0.41
C VAL A 70 -1.52 11.03 -0.83
N GLY A 71 -1.28 12.34 -0.85
CA GLY A 71 -2.27 13.33 -1.26
C GLY A 71 -2.75 13.14 -2.69
N GLU A 72 -1.86 12.79 -3.61
CA GLU A 72 -2.25 12.49 -5.00
C GLU A 72 -2.99 11.14 -5.10
N ALA A 73 -2.53 10.10 -4.39
CA ALA A 73 -3.23 8.82 -4.33
C ALA A 73 -4.65 8.96 -3.76
N MET A 74 -4.85 9.83 -2.75
CA MET A 74 -6.16 10.12 -2.17
C MET A 74 -7.10 10.81 -3.17
N LYS A 75 -6.59 11.69 -4.05
CA LYS A 75 -7.40 12.31 -5.10
C LYS A 75 -7.88 11.31 -6.14
N GLU A 76 -7.08 10.28 -6.40
CA GLU A 76 -7.43 9.17 -7.28
C GLU A 76 -8.32 8.10 -6.60
N GLY A 77 -8.69 8.30 -5.34
CA GLY A 77 -9.61 7.43 -4.59
C GLY A 77 -8.95 6.39 -3.70
N LEU A 78 -7.63 6.43 -3.51
CA LEU A 78 -6.89 5.49 -2.66
C LEU A 78 -6.49 6.13 -1.33
N LEU A 79 -7.04 5.58 -0.24
CA LEU A 79 -6.70 6.01 1.13
C LEU A 79 -5.39 5.36 1.58
N LEU A 80 -4.31 6.14 1.60
CA LEU A 80 -3.01 5.74 2.13
C LEU A 80 -2.65 6.60 3.34
N VAL A 81 -1.71 6.11 4.16
CA VAL A 81 -1.25 6.84 5.34
C VAL A 81 0.24 7.10 5.22
N PRO A 82 0.71 8.35 5.33
CA PRO A 82 2.12 8.64 5.38
C PRO A 82 2.69 8.24 6.74
N ALA A 83 3.87 7.64 6.73
CA ALA A 83 4.61 7.21 7.90
C ALA A 83 5.88 8.04 8.02
N GLY A 84 5.73 9.20 8.66
CA GLY A 84 6.78 10.21 8.65
C GLY A 84 6.94 10.85 7.27
N PRO A 85 8.08 11.53 7.03
CA PRO A 85 8.26 12.33 5.82
C PRO A 85 8.54 11.51 4.55
N SER A 86 9.07 10.30 4.68
CA SER A 86 9.65 9.56 3.55
C SER A 86 9.03 8.19 3.29
N VAL A 87 7.98 7.76 4.00
CA VAL A 87 7.39 6.41 3.78
C VAL A 87 5.88 6.49 3.58
N VAL A 88 5.36 5.81 2.57
CA VAL A 88 3.92 5.64 2.32
C VAL A 88 3.50 4.25 2.79
N ARG A 89 2.52 4.14 3.71
CA ARG A 89 2.02 2.85 4.22
C ARG A 89 0.71 2.44 3.56
N PHE A 90 0.67 1.18 3.17
CA PHE A 90 -0.49 0.42 2.73
C PHE A 90 -0.97 -0.43 3.91
N VAL A 91 -2.23 -0.20 4.30
CA VAL A 91 -2.89 -0.97 5.37
C VAL A 91 -4.27 -1.42 4.85
N PRO A 92 -4.33 -2.35 3.88
CA PRO A 92 -5.58 -2.84 3.35
C PRO A 92 -6.33 -3.74 4.36
N PRO A 93 -7.65 -3.86 4.24
CA PRO A 93 -8.45 -4.73 5.10
C PRO A 93 -8.11 -6.21 4.88
N LEU A 94 -8.25 -7.04 5.93
CA LEU A 94 -7.92 -8.48 5.92
C LEU A 94 -8.76 -9.31 4.91
N ILE A 95 -9.88 -8.76 4.48
CA ILE A 95 -10.83 -9.36 3.53
C ILE A 95 -10.64 -8.85 2.09
N VAL A 96 -9.54 -8.14 1.82
CA VAL A 96 -9.26 -7.57 0.49
C VAL A 96 -9.08 -8.68 -0.54
N SER A 97 -9.74 -8.53 -1.68
CA SER A 97 -9.63 -9.44 -2.82
C SER A 97 -8.40 -9.11 -3.67
N GLU A 98 -7.94 -10.09 -4.46
CA GLU A 98 -6.86 -9.89 -5.43
C GLU A 98 -7.08 -8.70 -6.36
N LYS A 99 -8.28 -8.62 -6.95
CA LYS A 99 -8.65 -7.53 -7.86
C LYS A 99 -8.57 -6.15 -7.20
N GLN A 100 -8.94 -6.04 -5.93
CA GLN A 100 -8.85 -4.77 -5.19
C GLN A 100 -7.40 -4.37 -4.92
N ILE A 101 -6.49 -5.34 -4.74
CA ILE A 101 -5.05 -5.05 -4.64
C ILE A 101 -4.51 -4.54 -5.97
N ASP A 102 -4.88 -5.19 -7.08
CA ASP A 102 -4.46 -4.73 -8.41
C ASP A 102 -4.99 -3.32 -8.70
N GLU A 103 -6.26 -3.06 -8.42
CA GLU A 103 -6.86 -1.74 -8.59
C GLU A 103 -6.17 -0.67 -7.71
N ALA A 104 -5.81 -1.00 -6.47
CA ALA A 104 -5.05 -0.10 -5.61
C ALA A 104 -3.65 0.19 -6.15
N LEU A 105 -2.96 -0.82 -6.70
CA LEU A 105 -1.64 -0.65 -7.32
C LEU A 105 -1.74 0.21 -8.59
N GLU A 106 -2.76 0.00 -9.42
CA GLU A 106 -3.03 0.81 -10.61
C GLU A 106 -3.35 2.27 -10.26
N ILE A 107 -4.17 2.51 -9.22
CA ILE A 107 -4.45 3.86 -8.72
C ILE A 107 -3.15 4.53 -8.26
N PHE A 108 -2.34 3.80 -7.49
CA PHE A 108 -1.07 4.31 -6.99
C PHE A 108 -0.10 4.64 -8.13
N GLU A 109 -0.02 3.80 -9.16
CA GLU A 109 0.76 4.06 -10.36
C GLU A 109 0.30 5.33 -11.09
N ARG A 110 -1.01 5.54 -11.25
CA ARG A 110 -1.56 6.77 -11.84
C ARG A 110 -1.17 8.01 -11.05
N ALA A 111 -1.23 7.93 -9.72
CA ALA A 111 -0.81 9.02 -8.85
C ALA A 111 0.67 9.37 -9.08
N LEU A 112 1.56 8.37 -9.15
CA LEU A 112 2.99 8.59 -9.47
C LEU A 112 3.17 9.20 -10.85
N ASN A 113 2.45 8.71 -11.86
CA ASN A 113 2.55 9.24 -13.23
C ASN A 113 2.11 10.72 -13.33
N ASN A 114 1.06 11.10 -12.59
CA ASN A 114 0.60 12.48 -12.51
C ASN A 114 1.65 13.39 -11.86
N MET A 115 2.38 12.89 -10.86
CA MET A 115 3.47 13.63 -10.23
C MET A 115 4.68 13.81 -11.16
N VAL A 116 5.04 12.80 -11.95
CA VAL A 116 6.10 12.92 -12.96
C VAL A 116 5.72 13.92 -14.05
N THR A 117 4.47 13.88 -14.51
CA THR A 117 4.00 14.74 -15.62
C THR A 117 3.90 16.21 -15.21
N LYS A 118 3.55 16.51 -13.95
CA LYS A 118 3.50 17.90 -13.43
C LYS A 118 4.86 18.56 -13.26
N SER A 119 5.95 17.80 -13.28
CA SER A 119 7.32 18.30 -13.17
C SER A 119 7.98 18.59 -14.53
N SER A 120 7.22 18.55 -15.63
CA SER A 120 7.61 19.00 -16.97
C SER A 120 6.80 20.22 -17.39
#